data_AF-A0AAV7PAG8-F1
#
_entry.id   AF-A0AAV7PAG8-F1
#
_cell.length_a   1.000
_cell.length_b   1.000
_cell.length_c   1.000
_cell.angle_alpha   90.00
_cell.angle_beta   90.00
_cell.angle_gamma   90.00
#
_symmetry.space_group_name_H-M   'P 1'
#
loop_
_entity.id
_entity.type
_entity.pdbx_description
1 polymer ?
#
loop_
_entity_poly.entity_id
_entity_poly.type
_entity_poly.pdbx_seq_one_letter_code
_entity_poly.pdbx_strand_id
1 'polypeptide(L)'
;MQERPISRWVLLCIKMCYALAKKQPPEGLRAHSTRATAASTALAHGVPVLDICQATTWASLHTFAKPYCLDSRVRRDGFFGHSVLQDFLV
;
A
#
# COMPACT_ATOMS: atom_id res chain seq x y z
N MET A 1 -5.32 22.00 27.41
CA MET A 1 -4.59 21.87 26.13
C MET A 1 -5.37 20.85 25.30
N GLN A 2 -6.07 21.26 24.23
CA GLN A 2 -6.81 20.29 23.40
C GLN A 2 -5.80 19.44 22.63
N GLU A 3 -5.72 18.15 22.97
CA GLU A 3 -4.89 17.17 22.27
C GLU A 3 -5.37 17.07 20.83
N ARG A 4 -4.56 17.54 19.88
CA ARG A 4 -4.85 17.39 18.46
C ARG A 4 -4.48 15.95 18.08
N PRO A 5 -5.42 15.14 17.56
CA PRO A 5 -5.13 13.74 17.24
C PRO A 5 -4.07 13.69 16.13
N ILE A 6 -3.16 12.70 16.20
CA ILE A 6 -2.07 12.52 15.23
C ILE A 6 -2.55 12.48 13.77
N SER A 7 -3.78 12.02 13.56
CA SER A 7 -4.47 12.03 12.27
C SER A 7 -4.58 13.42 11.64
N ARG A 8 -4.76 14.47 12.46
CA ARG A 8 -4.80 15.87 11.99
C ARG A 8 -3.44 16.33 11.48
N TRP A 9 -2.36 15.99 12.18
CA TRP A 9 -1.01 16.33 11.75
C TRP A 9 -0.64 15.60 10.46
N VAL A 10 -0.95 14.32 10.36
CA VAL A 10 -0.79 13.54 9.13
C VAL A 10 -1.54 14.18 7.97
N LEU A 11 -2.81 14.56 8.17
CA LEU A 11 -3.61 15.27 7.16
C LEU A 11 -3.00 16.59 6.70
N LEU A 12 -2.48 17.39 7.64
CA LEU A 12 -1.84 18.66 7.31
C LEU A 12 -0.56 18.43 6.49
N CYS A 13 0.28 17.47 6.86
CA CYS A 13 1.49 17.13 6.10
C CYS A 13 1.17 16.72 4.67
N ILE A 14 0.15 15.87 4.46
CA ILE A 14 -0.23 15.45 3.11
C ILE A 14 -0.73 16.63 2.29
N LYS A 15 -1.61 17.47 2.86
CA LYS A 15 -2.10 18.67 2.18
C LYS A 15 -0.94 19.60 1.78
N MET A 16 0.05 19.75 2.65
CA MET A 16 1.27 20.50 2.35
C MET A 16 2.06 19.88 1.19
N CYS A 17 2.26 18.56 1.17
CA CYS A 17 2.92 17.88 0.05
C CYS A 17 2.18 18.08 -1.29
N TYR A 18 0.84 18.00 -1.28
CA TYR A 18 0.03 18.28 -2.48
C TYR A 18 0.19 19.73 -2.95
N ALA A 19 0.17 20.71 -2.02
CA ALA A 19 0.39 22.11 -2.33
C ALA A 19 1.79 22.35 -2.93
N LEU A 20 2.84 21.75 -2.36
CA LEU A 20 4.20 21.81 -2.90
C LEU A 20 4.31 21.18 -4.29
N ALA A 21 3.57 20.08 -4.53
CA ALA A 21 3.50 19.41 -5.82
C ALA A 21 2.58 20.12 -6.84
N LYS A 22 1.95 21.26 -6.47
CA LYS A 22 0.96 21.99 -7.29
C LYS A 22 -0.21 21.09 -7.76
N LYS A 23 -0.59 20.11 -6.93
CA LYS A 23 -1.72 19.19 -7.18
C LYS A 23 -2.83 19.42 -6.18
N GLN A 24 -4.08 19.25 -6.60
CA GLN A 24 -5.20 19.27 -5.67
C GLN A 24 -5.27 17.94 -4.91
N PRO A 25 -5.43 17.97 -3.57
CA PRO A 25 -5.65 16.77 -2.79
C PRO A 25 -7.03 16.18 -3.14
N PRO A 26 -7.16 14.84 -3.18
CA PRO A 26 -8.44 14.19 -3.44
C PRO A 26 -9.48 14.51 -2.36
N GLU A 27 -10.76 14.56 -2.76
CA GLU A 27 -11.87 14.74 -1.84
C GLU A 27 -11.94 13.58 -0.83
N GLY A 28 -12.29 13.91 0.42
CA GLY A 28 -12.41 12.89 1.48
C GLY A 28 -11.08 12.31 1.99
N LEU A 29 -9.94 12.99 1.76
CA LEU A 29 -8.64 12.59 2.31
C LEU A 29 -8.72 12.36 3.83
N ARG A 30 -8.37 11.14 4.26
CA ARG A 30 -8.23 10.76 5.68
C ARG A 30 -6.78 10.34 5.94
N ALA A 31 -6.32 10.45 7.18
CA ALA A 31 -5.00 9.93 7.56
C ALA A 31 -4.83 8.43 7.23
N HIS A 32 -5.93 7.68 7.27
CA HIS A 32 -5.96 6.27 6.86
C HIS A 32 -5.69 6.09 5.35
N SER A 33 -6.07 7.05 4.50
CA SER A 33 -5.81 7.02 3.06
C SER A 33 -4.32 7.04 2.74
N THR A 34 -3.51 7.72 3.56
CA THR A 34 -2.04 7.77 3.38
C THR A 34 -1.41 6.41 3.57
N ARG A 35 -1.84 5.69 4.61
CA ARG A 35 -1.37 4.35 4.89
C ARG A 35 -1.79 3.39 3.77
N ALA A 36 -3.03 3.53 3.29
CA ALA A 36 -3.53 2.80 2.13
C ALA A 36 -2.67 3.04 0.88
N THR A 37 -2.45 4.31 0.51
CA THR A 37 -1.65 4.68 -0.66
C THR A 37 -0.22 4.20 -0.54
N ALA A 38 0.45 4.39 0.61
CA ALA A 38 1.82 3.92 0.81
C ALA A 38 1.94 2.39 0.67
N ALA A 39 1.00 1.64 1.26
CA ALA A 39 0.96 0.18 1.18
C ALA A 39 0.71 -0.31 -0.27
N SER A 40 -0.24 0.31 -0.98
CA SER A 40 -0.53 0.00 -2.38
C SER A 40 0.64 0.36 -3.31
N THR A 41 1.31 1.49 -3.07
CA THR A 41 2.52 1.87 -3.82
C THR A 41 3.66 0.87 -3.58
N ALA A 42 3.92 0.50 -2.32
CA ALA A 42 4.94 -0.51 -2.00
C ALA A 42 4.65 -1.87 -2.67
N LEU A 43 3.38 -2.31 -2.66
CA LEU A 43 2.95 -3.52 -3.37
C LEU A 43 3.17 -3.39 -4.89
N ALA A 44 2.84 -2.26 -5.49
CA ALA A 44 3.05 -2.00 -6.91
C ALA A 44 4.54 -1.99 -7.31
N HIS A 45 5.43 -1.63 -6.38
CA HIS A 45 6.88 -1.72 -6.55
C HIS A 45 7.46 -3.11 -6.24
N GLY A 46 6.62 -4.10 -5.94
CA GLY A 46 7.06 -5.48 -5.70
C GLY A 46 7.65 -5.73 -4.31
N VAL A 47 7.45 -4.82 -3.35
CA VAL A 47 7.87 -5.05 -1.95
C VAL A 47 7.11 -6.26 -1.39
N PRO A 48 7.78 -7.22 -0.73
CA PRO A 48 7.12 -8.38 -0.13
C PRO A 48 6.01 -7.96 0.83
N VAL A 49 4.87 -8.65 0.76
CA VAL A 49 3.68 -8.28 1.55
C VAL A 49 3.94 -8.39 3.06
N LEU A 50 4.82 -9.31 3.49
CA LEU A 50 5.22 -9.45 4.88
C LEU A 50 5.92 -8.19 5.40
N ASP A 51 6.85 -7.65 4.61
CA ASP A 51 7.59 -6.42 4.93
C ASP A 51 6.66 -5.21 4.98
N ILE A 52 5.68 -5.15 4.06
CA ILE A 52 4.65 -4.10 4.08
C ILE A 52 3.78 -4.22 5.34
N CYS A 53 3.37 -5.43 5.73
CA CYS A 53 2.58 -5.65 6.95
C CYS A 53 3.37 -5.26 8.21
N GLN A 54 4.68 -5.55 8.23
CA GLN A 54 5.57 -5.15 9.32
C GLN A 54 5.71 -3.62 9.39
N ALA A 55 5.98 -2.96 8.27
CA ALA A 55 6.14 -1.50 8.20
C ALA A 55 4.85 -0.73 8.51
N THR A 56 3.69 -1.31 8.22
CA THR A 56 2.37 -0.69 8.46
C THR A 56 1.75 -1.10 9.80
N THR A 57 2.47 -1.90 10.59
CA THR A 57 2.05 -2.46 11.88
C THR A 57 0.68 -3.15 11.80
N TRP A 58 0.40 -3.87 10.71
CA TRP A 58 -0.85 -4.62 10.58
C TRP A 58 -0.72 -5.97 11.28
N ALA A 59 -1.72 -6.27 12.11
CA ALA A 59 -1.77 -7.51 12.88
C ALA A 59 -1.83 -8.76 11.99
N SER A 60 -2.29 -8.63 10.74
CA SER A 60 -2.37 -9.75 9.81
C SER A 60 -2.31 -9.34 8.34
N LEU A 61 -1.82 -10.26 7.50
CA LEU A 61 -1.93 -10.24 6.04
C LEU A 61 -3.38 -10.09 5.56
N HIS A 62 -4.36 -10.57 6.31
CA HIS A 62 -5.76 -10.48 5.94
C HIS A 62 -6.29 -9.04 6.07
N THR A 63 -5.78 -8.27 7.02
CA THR A 63 -6.01 -6.82 7.13
C THR A 63 -5.43 -6.06 5.93
N PHE A 64 -4.38 -6.61 5.29
CA PHE A 64 -3.80 -6.11 4.04
C PHE A 64 -4.59 -6.53 2.79
N ALA A 65 -4.87 -7.82 2.66
CA ALA A 65 -5.26 -8.39 1.39
C ALA A 65 -6.65 -7.93 0.94
N LYS A 66 -7.58 -7.74 1.88
CA LYS A 66 -8.96 -7.36 1.56
C LYS A 66 -9.08 -5.97 0.91
N PRO A 67 -8.47 -4.89 1.45
CA PRO A 67 -8.67 -3.56 0.88
C PRO A 67 -7.62 -3.20 -0.18
N TYR A 68 -6.44 -3.85 -0.17
CA TYR A 68 -5.26 -3.35 -0.89
C TYR A 68 -4.69 -4.35 -1.92
N CYS A 69 -5.21 -5.58 -1.98
CA CYS A 69 -4.86 -6.58 -2.99
C CYS A 69 -5.93 -6.69 -4.08
N LEU A 70 -6.48 -5.56 -4.51
CA LEU A 70 -7.35 -5.51 -5.69
C LEU A 70 -6.45 -5.48 -6.93
N ASP A 71 -6.25 -6.66 -7.50
CA ASP A 71 -5.68 -6.89 -8.83
C ASP A 71 -4.17 -6.63 -9.04
N SER A 72 -3.33 -7.20 -8.17
CA SER A 72 -1.92 -7.47 -8.51
C SER A 72 -1.73 -8.82 -9.23
N ARG A 73 -2.82 -9.58 -9.47
CA ARG A 73 -2.78 -10.87 -10.17
C ARG A 73 -2.60 -10.70 -11.68
N VAL A 74 -3.17 -9.65 -12.29
CA VAL A 74 -2.97 -9.35 -13.71
C VAL A 74 -1.50 -9.09 -14.10
N ARG A 75 -0.59 -8.79 -13.15
CA ARG A 75 0.86 -8.64 -13.45
C ARG A 75 1.72 -9.88 -13.14
N ARG A 76 1.18 -10.95 -12.56
CA ARG A 76 1.96 -12.14 -12.14
C ARG A 76 1.66 -13.43 -12.91
N ASP A 77 0.70 -13.43 -13.83
CA ASP A 77 0.32 -14.64 -14.57
C ASP A 77 1.37 -15.13 -15.59
N GLY A 78 2.46 -14.39 -15.82
CA GLY A 78 3.52 -14.82 -16.75
C GLY A 78 4.62 -15.72 -16.14
N PHE A 79 4.80 -15.75 -14.82
CA PHE A 79 6.05 -16.29 -14.24
C PHE A 79 5.89 -17.57 -13.40
N PHE A 80 4.69 -17.88 -12.89
CA PHE A 80 4.50 -19.07 -12.04
C PHE A 80 4.41 -20.37 -12.85
N GLY A 81 3.86 -20.32 -14.08
CA GLY A 81 3.70 -21.50 -14.93
C GLY A 81 5.01 -22.09 -15.46
N HIS A 82 6.08 -21.29 -15.54
CA HIS A 82 7.34 -21.73 -16.14
C HIS A 82 8.27 -22.48 -15.17
N SER A 83 8.13 -22.26 -13.86
CA SER A 83 8.93 -22.98 -12.85
C SER A 83 8.40 -24.39 -12.60
N VAL A 84 7.08 -24.61 -12.73
CA VAL A 84 6.47 -25.94 -12.55
C VAL A 84 6.76 -26.89 -13.73
N LEU A 85 7.11 -26.36 -14.90
CA LEU A 85 7.49 -27.17 -16.07
C LEU A 85 8.99 -27.47 -16.16
N GLN A 86 9.85 -26.80 -15.37
CA GLN A 86 11.30 -27.10 -15.36
C GLN A 86 11.68 -28.17 -14.32
N ASP A 87 10.84 -28.43 -13.33
CA ASP A 87 11.10 -29.46 -12.30
C ASP A 87 10.67 -30.89 -12.71
N PHE A 88 10.26 -31.11 -13.96
CA PHE A 88 9.84 -32.44 -14.47
C PHE A 88 10.61 -32.94 -15.70
N LEU A 89 11.82 -32.42 -15.96
CA LEU A 89 12.75 -33.00 -16.93
C LEU A 89 14.16 -33.17 -16.32
N VAL A 90 14.28 -34.12 -15.40
CA VAL A 90 15.49 -34.94 -15.20
C VAL A 90 15.06 -36.38 -15.02
#